data_AF-A0A9D8WVY6-F1
#
_entry.id   AF-A0A9D8WVY6-F1
#
_cell.length_a   1.000
_cell.length_b   1.000
_cell.length_c   1.000
_cell.angle_alpha   90.00
_cell.angle_beta   90.00
_cell.angle_gamma   90.00
#
_symmetry.space_group_name_H-M   'P 1'
#
loop_
_entity.id
_entity.type
_entity.pdbx_description
1 polymer ?
#
loop_
_entity_poly.entity_id
_entity_poly.type
_entity_poly.pdbx_seq_one_letter_code
_entity_poly.pdbx_strand_id
1 'polypeptide(L)'
;FVKRVIAMPGDTVEVKEGQLFVNGNKVPLQGYERYENIARVPYRPEEDLEMYQQVWENHELDNYYGMYLRDNFGPVKVPENHYFGMGDNRDNSCDSRFWGPIPRENIKGKAWFIHWPFSRMRIIK
;
A
#
# COMPACT_ATOMS: atom_id res chain seq x y z
N PHE A 1 -6.15 -7.25 -10.95
CA PHE A 1 -6.50 -6.47 -9.75
C PHE A 1 -6.67 -4.99 -10.09
N VAL A 2 -7.46 -4.25 -9.32
CA VAL A 2 -7.48 -2.78 -9.36
C VAL A 2 -7.02 -2.29 -7.99
N LYS A 3 -5.93 -1.52 -7.97
CA LYS A 3 -5.35 -0.89 -6.78
C LYS A 3 -5.02 0.55 -7.11
N ARG A 4 -4.99 1.41 -6.10
CA ARG A 4 -4.52 2.77 -6.23
C ARG A 4 -3.01 2.79 -6.11
N VAL A 5 -2.32 3.41 -7.05
CA VAL A 5 -0.89 3.71 -6.92
C VAL A 5 -0.74 4.74 -5.82
N ILE A 6 0.05 4.41 -4.81
CA ILE A 6 0.32 5.25 -3.63
C ILE A 6 1.70 5.88 -3.73
N ALA A 7 2.67 5.16 -4.28
CA ALA A 7 4.06 5.63 -4.39
C ALA A 7 4.69 5.17 -5.70
N MET A 8 5.60 6.01 -6.18
CA MET A 8 6.32 5.90 -7.46
C MET A 8 7.72 5.32 -7.23
N PRO A 9 8.47 4.94 -8.29
CA PRO A 9 9.88 4.58 -8.17
C PRO A 9 10.67 5.60 -7.34
N GLY A 10 11.47 5.10 -6.39
CA GLY A 10 12.32 5.93 -5.53
C GLY A 10 11.64 6.47 -4.27
N ASP A 11 10.31 6.48 -4.20
CA ASP A 11 9.59 6.90 -2.98
C ASP A 11 9.79 5.88 -1.84
N THR A 12 9.78 6.37 -0.61
CA THR A 12 9.73 5.53 0.60
C THR A 12 8.30 5.45 1.13
N VAL A 13 7.82 4.25 1.42
CA VAL A 13 6.47 4.01 1.96
C VAL A 13 6.56 3.38 3.33
N GLU A 14 5.74 3.89 4.24
CA GLU A 14 5.61 3.37 5.61
C GLU A 14 4.14 3.45 6.04
N VAL A 15 3.69 2.48 6.83
CA VAL A 15 2.42 2.53 7.54
C VAL A 15 2.71 2.36 9.02
N LYS A 16 2.18 3.25 9.86
CA LYS A 16 2.26 3.17 11.32
C LYS A 16 0.87 3.28 11.91
N GLU A 17 0.45 2.26 12.65
CA GLU A 17 -0.89 2.20 13.27
C GLU A 17 -2.03 2.52 12.27
N GLY A 18 -1.90 2.02 11.04
CA GLY A 18 -2.84 2.24 9.93
C GLY A 18 -2.70 3.58 9.20
N GLN A 19 -1.82 4.47 9.66
CA GLN A 19 -1.55 5.76 9.05
C GLN A 19 -0.45 5.62 7.98
N LEU A 20 -0.75 6.07 6.76
CA LEU A 20 0.16 5.99 5.61
C LEU A 20 1.09 7.20 5.57
N PHE A 21 2.37 6.94 5.34
CA PHE A 21 3.42 7.92 5.10
C PHE A 21 4.12 7.62 3.78
N VAL A 22 4.40 8.67 3.01
CA VAL A 22 5.23 8.62 1.79
C VAL A 22 6.32 9.67 1.91
N ASN A 23 7.57 9.25 1.74
CA ASN A 23 8.77 10.08 1.93
C ASN A 23 8.77 10.79 3.31
N GLY A 24 8.35 10.05 4.35
CA GLY A 24 8.24 10.56 5.72
C GLY A 24 7.04 11.48 5.99
N ASN A 25 6.28 11.88 4.96
CA ASN A 25 5.13 12.76 5.11
C ASN A 25 3.85 11.95 5.23
N LYS A 26 3.02 12.27 6.23
CA LYS A 26 1.70 11.66 6.40
C LYS A 26 0.82 11.98 5.19
N VAL A 27 0.28 10.95 4.55
CA VAL A 27 -0.67 11.11 3.45
C VAL A 27 -2.05 11.44 4.02
N PRO A 28 -2.63 12.62 3.71
CA PRO A 28 -3.98 12.97 4.17
C PRO A 28 -5.02 12.02 3.57
N LEU A 29 -6.08 11.75 4.34
CA LEU A 29 -7.23 11.02 3.83
C LEU A 29 -7.91 11.82 2.72
N GLN A 30 -8.19 11.16 1.60
CA GLN A 30 -8.87 11.76 0.45
C GLN A 30 -10.36 11.38 0.37
N GLY A 31 -10.85 10.57 1.31
CA GLY A 31 -12.26 10.21 1.46
C GLY A 31 -12.70 8.98 0.67
N TYR A 32 -11.77 8.30 -0.01
CA TYR A 32 -12.01 6.99 -0.60
C TYR A 32 -11.54 5.85 0.31
N GLU A 33 -10.68 6.14 1.28
CA GLU A 33 -10.12 5.16 2.19
C GLU A 33 -11.21 4.62 3.12
N ARG A 34 -11.29 3.29 3.23
CA ARG A 34 -12.16 2.60 4.18
C ARG A 34 -11.31 1.83 5.16
N TYR A 35 -11.56 2.12 6.43
CA TYR A 35 -11.02 1.42 7.59
C TYR A 35 -12.22 0.80 8.32
N GLU A 36 -12.22 -0.52 8.45
CA GLU A 36 -13.32 -1.28 9.06
C GLU A 36 -12.94 -1.79 10.44
N ASN A 37 -11.64 -1.95 10.74
CA ASN A 37 -11.17 -2.40 12.03
C ASN A 37 -10.76 -1.20 12.92
N ILE A 38 -11.29 -1.19 14.13
CA ILE A 38 -11.01 -0.14 15.13
C ILE A 38 -9.77 -0.52 15.96
N ALA A 39 -9.51 -1.82 16.12
CA ALA A 39 -8.32 -2.30 16.82
C ALA A 39 -7.13 -2.31 15.85
N ARG A 40 -6.06 -1.60 16.21
CA ARG A 40 -4.78 -1.61 15.49
C ARG A 40 -3.80 -2.50 16.21
N VAL A 41 -3.06 -3.28 15.45
CA VAL A 41 -1.94 -4.03 15.99
C VAL A 41 -0.86 -3.01 16.40
N PRO A 42 -0.29 -3.10 17.62
CA PRO A 42 0.71 -2.14 18.07
C PRO A 42 1.93 -2.16 17.16
N TYR A 43 2.50 -0.99 16.92
CA TYR A 43 3.72 -0.84 16.15
C TYR A 43 4.88 -1.59 16.82
N ARG A 44 5.56 -2.43 16.03
CA ARG A 44 6.84 -3.00 16.39
C ARG A 44 7.89 -2.43 15.42
N PRO A 45 8.93 -1.75 15.92
CA PRO A 45 10.01 -1.29 15.07
C PRO A 45 10.81 -2.49 14.57
N GLU A 46 11.04 -2.55 13.26
CA GLU A 46 11.87 -3.60 12.69
C GLU A 46 13.34 -3.22 12.76
N GLU A 47 14.15 -4.16 13.22
CA GLU A 47 15.55 -3.93 13.58
C GLU A 47 16.49 -4.02 12.37
N ASP A 48 16.09 -4.75 11.33
CA ASP A 48 16.86 -4.94 10.09
C ASP A 48 16.04 -4.50 8.87
N LEU A 49 16.25 -3.24 8.47
CA LEU A 49 15.57 -2.62 7.32
C LEU A 49 16.06 -3.17 5.98
N GLU A 50 17.29 -3.67 5.90
CA GLU A 50 17.84 -4.22 4.66
C GLU A 50 17.24 -5.58 4.36
N MET A 51 17.16 -6.45 5.37
CA MET A 51 16.43 -7.72 5.28
C MET A 51 14.96 -7.47 4.96
N TYR A 52 14.31 -6.51 5.62
CA TYR A 52 12.91 -6.18 5.38
C TYR A 52 12.67 -5.78 3.91
N GLN A 53 13.53 -4.92 3.36
CA GLN A 53 13.48 -4.50 1.96
C GLN A 53 13.61 -5.72 1.02
N GLN A 54 14.59 -6.59 1.24
CA GLN A 54 14.81 -7.78 0.40
C GLN A 54 13.63 -8.74 0.43
N VAL A 55 13.12 -9.06 1.62
CA VAL A 55 11.97 -9.96 1.81
C VAL A 55 10.70 -9.38 1.17
N TRP A 56 10.52 -8.06 1.23
CA TRP A 56 9.43 -7.37 0.56
C TRP A 56 9.54 -7.42 -0.97
N GLU A 57 10.72 -7.14 -1.52
CA GLU A 57 10.99 -7.23 -2.96
C GLU A 57 10.82 -8.66 -3.50
N ASN A 58 11.14 -9.67 -2.69
CA ASN A 58 10.98 -11.09 -3.05
C ASN A 58 9.55 -11.62 -2.85
N HIS A 59 8.58 -10.77 -2.48
CA HIS A 59 7.19 -11.15 -2.24
C HIS A 59 6.98 -12.11 -1.06
N GLU A 60 7.88 -12.10 -0.08
CA GLU A 60 7.86 -13.07 1.02
C GLU A 60 7.35 -12.48 2.34
N LEU A 61 7.15 -11.16 2.41
CA LEU A 61 6.88 -10.44 3.65
C LEU A 61 5.63 -10.96 4.41
N ASP A 62 4.60 -11.39 3.69
CA ASP A 62 3.39 -11.99 4.29
C ASP A 62 3.70 -13.24 5.13
N ASN A 63 4.70 -14.03 4.74
CA ASN A 63 5.10 -15.23 5.48
C ASN A 63 5.74 -14.91 6.84
N TYR A 64 6.36 -13.72 6.96
CA TYR A 64 7.06 -13.30 8.17
C TYR A 64 6.16 -12.53 9.13
N TYR A 65 5.30 -11.67 8.60
CA TYR A 65 4.58 -10.66 9.39
C TYR A 65 3.06 -10.80 9.32
N GLY A 66 2.51 -11.48 8.30
CA GLY A 66 1.08 -11.75 8.16
C GLY A 66 0.18 -10.55 8.45
N MET A 67 -0.71 -10.69 9.45
CA MET A 67 -1.71 -9.67 9.79
C MET A 67 -1.11 -8.33 10.26
N TYR A 68 0.14 -8.30 10.74
CA TYR A 68 0.80 -7.08 11.23
C TYR A 68 1.00 -6.05 10.11
N LEU A 69 1.22 -6.52 8.87
CA LEU A 69 1.47 -5.69 7.68
C LEU A 69 0.34 -4.71 7.37
N ARG A 70 -0.89 -4.99 7.84
CA ARG A 70 -2.04 -4.11 7.60
C ARG A 70 -1.85 -2.75 8.24
N ASP A 71 -1.46 -2.79 9.51
CA ASP A 71 -1.38 -1.62 10.38
C ASP A 71 0.03 -1.06 10.47
N ASN A 72 1.05 -1.91 10.31
CA ASN A 72 2.45 -1.54 10.42
C ASN A 72 3.24 -2.16 9.27
N PHE A 73 3.78 -1.32 8.40
CA PHE A 73 4.48 -1.74 7.19
C PHE A 73 5.64 -0.81 6.89
N GLY A 74 6.77 -1.36 6.45
CA GLY A 74 7.95 -0.59 6.08
C GLY A 74 8.68 0.04 7.28
N PRO A 75 9.56 1.02 7.02
CA PRO A 75 9.75 1.70 5.74
C PRO A 75 10.38 0.81 4.65
N VAL A 76 9.91 0.95 3.41
CA VAL A 76 10.56 0.38 2.21
C VAL A 76 10.70 1.43 1.14
N LYS A 77 11.75 1.34 0.33
CA LYS A 77 11.93 2.17 -0.87
C LYS A 77 11.41 1.41 -2.09
N VAL A 78 10.55 2.06 -2.88
CA VAL A 78 10.02 1.47 -4.11
C VAL A 78 11.17 1.35 -5.13
N PRO A 79 11.45 0.15 -5.67
CA PRO A 79 12.51 -0.04 -6.64
C PRO A 79 12.26 0.72 -7.94
N GLU A 80 13.32 0.90 -8.72
CA GLU A 80 13.20 1.41 -10.08
C GLU A 80 12.26 0.53 -10.92
N ASN A 81 11.51 1.15 -11.82
CA ASN A 81 10.47 0.50 -12.65
C ASN A 81 9.35 -0.22 -11.87
N HIS A 82 9.21 0.04 -10.58
CA HIS A 82 8.14 -0.54 -9.75
C HIS A 82 7.22 0.51 -9.14
N TYR A 83 6.07 0.07 -8.65
CA TYR A 83 5.07 0.91 -8.01
C TYR A 83 4.60 0.27 -6.72
N PHE A 84 4.18 1.10 -5.76
CA PHE A 84 3.46 0.65 -4.58
C PHE A 84 1.97 0.87 -4.74
N GLY A 85 1.17 -0.20 -4.67
CA GLY A 85 -0.28 -0.13 -4.78
C GLY A 85 -1.00 -0.49 -3.49
N MET A 86 -2.03 0.26 -3.10
CA MET A 86 -2.95 -0.10 -2.02
C MET A 86 -4.40 -0.15 -2.50
N GLY A 87 -5.20 -1.01 -1.88
CA GLY A 87 -6.65 -0.97 -2.06
C GLY A 87 -7.28 0.13 -1.21
N ASP A 88 -8.37 0.70 -1.69
CA ASP A 88 -9.11 1.73 -0.95
C ASP A 88 -9.76 1.15 0.34
N ASN A 89 -10.15 -0.13 0.34
CA ASN A 89 -10.52 -0.86 1.56
C ASN A 89 -9.25 -1.35 2.27
N ARG A 90 -8.62 -0.45 3.05
CA ARG A 90 -7.26 -0.60 3.60
C ARG A 90 -7.13 -1.83 4.50
N ASP A 91 -8.15 -2.12 5.28
CA ASP A 91 -8.14 -3.22 6.24
C ASP A 91 -8.42 -4.58 5.59
N ASN A 92 -9.06 -4.61 4.42
CA ASN A 92 -9.44 -5.86 3.72
C ASN A 92 -8.73 -6.07 2.38
N SER A 93 -7.79 -5.20 2.02
CA SER A 93 -7.05 -5.32 0.77
C SER A 93 -5.80 -6.13 1.00
N CYS A 94 -5.64 -7.22 0.24
CA CYS A 94 -4.33 -7.80 -0.05
C CYS A 94 -3.73 -7.00 -1.21
N ASP A 95 -2.69 -6.21 -0.92
CA ASP A 95 -2.04 -5.24 -1.80
C ASP A 95 -0.54 -5.15 -1.48
N SER A 96 0.22 -4.20 -2.05
CA SER A 96 1.69 -4.23 -2.05
C SER A 96 2.35 -4.38 -0.68
N ARG A 97 1.62 -4.15 0.41
CA ARG A 97 2.06 -4.52 1.76
C ARG A 97 2.40 -6.01 1.92
N PHE A 98 1.70 -6.90 1.20
CA PHE A 98 1.78 -8.35 1.33
C PHE A 98 2.56 -9.03 0.20
N TRP A 99 2.19 -8.72 -1.04
CA TRP A 99 2.71 -9.36 -2.26
C TRP A 99 3.74 -8.46 -2.97
N GLY A 100 4.40 -7.54 -2.26
CA GLY A 100 5.58 -6.84 -2.78
C GLY A 100 5.31 -5.69 -3.77
N PRO A 101 6.40 -5.20 -4.41
CA PRO A 101 6.34 -4.13 -5.40
C PRO A 101 5.67 -4.59 -6.71
N ILE A 102 5.06 -3.66 -7.45
CA ILE A 102 4.37 -3.94 -8.70
C ILE A 102 5.26 -3.53 -9.89
N PRO A 103 5.75 -4.47 -10.72
CA PRO A 103 6.52 -4.13 -11.91
C PRO A 103 5.71 -3.29 -12.91
N ARG A 104 6.33 -2.29 -13.54
CA ARG A 104 5.66 -1.37 -14.48
C ARG A 104 4.96 -2.09 -15.62
N GLU A 105 5.55 -3.15 -16.15
CA GLU A 105 5.05 -3.98 -17.26
C GLU A 105 3.77 -4.73 -16.91
N ASN A 106 3.51 -4.95 -15.62
CA ASN A 106 2.28 -5.56 -15.14
C ASN A 106 1.11 -4.56 -15.10
N ILE A 107 1.38 -3.25 -15.22
CA ILE A 107 0.35 -2.22 -15.27
C ILE A 107 -0.26 -2.13 -16.67
N LYS A 108 -1.50 -2.59 -16.80
CA LYS A 108 -2.25 -2.62 -18.07
C LYS A 108 -2.94 -1.30 -18.44
N GLY A 109 -3.23 -0.44 -17.46
CA GLY A 109 -3.88 0.85 -17.74
C GLY A 109 -4.32 1.61 -16.50
N LYS A 110 -4.82 2.83 -16.70
CA LYS A 110 -5.42 3.70 -15.67
C LYS A 110 -6.95 3.55 -15.72
N ALA A 111 -7.58 3.36 -14.56
CA ALA A 111 -9.03 3.47 -14.44
C ALA A 111 -9.47 4.91 -14.74
N TRP A 112 -10.44 5.09 -15.63
CA TRP A 112 -10.87 6.41 -16.12
C TRP A 112 -12.33 6.74 -15.79
N PHE A 113 -13.11 5.77 -15.30
CA PHE A 113 -14.52 5.97 -14.96
C PHE A 113 -14.93 5.15 -13.74
N ILE A 114 -15.67 5.78 -12.82
CA ILE A 114 -16.38 5.14 -11.73
C ILE A 114 -17.84 5.06 -12.16
N HIS A 115 -18.41 3.85 -12.24
CA HIS A 115 -19.79 3.65 -12.66
C HIS A 115 -20.76 3.39 -11.48
N TRP A 116 -20.27 3.00 -10.29
CA TRP A 116 -21.10 2.60 -9.15
C TRP A 116 -20.53 3.08 -7.80
N PRO A 117 -21.38 3.37 -6.79
CA PRO A 117 -22.82 3.60 -6.90
C PRO A 117 -23.13 4.82 -7.79
N PHE A 118 -24.34 4.92 -8.33
CA PHE A 118 -24.70 6.00 -9.26
C PHE A 118 -24.46 7.40 -8.68
N SER A 119 -24.61 7.56 -7.36
CA SER A 119 -24.31 8.81 -6.64
C SER A 119 -22.83 9.23 -6.70
N ARG A 120 -21.92 8.32 -7.07
CA ARG A 120 -20.47 8.57 -7.23
C ARG A 120 -20.01 8.44 -8.68
N MET A 121 -20.93 8.23 -9.62
CA MET A 121 -20.59 7.99 -11.02
C MET A 121 -19.89 9.22 -11.61
N ARG A 122 -18.66 9.05 -12.10
CA ARG A 122 -17.84 10.15 -12.63
C ARG A 122 -16.66 9.67 -13.45
N ILE A 123 -16.16 10.53 -14.33
CA ILE A 123 -14.84 10.37 -14.95
C ILE A 123 -13.76 10.72 -13.91
N ILE A 124 -12.70 9.92 -13.86
CA ILE A 124 -11.52 10.16 -13.03
C ILE A 124 -10.57 11.07 -13.80
N LYS A 125 -10.25 12.24 -13.24
CA LYS A 125 -9.27 13.16 -13.83
C LYS A 125 -7.84 12.60 -13.71
#